data_AF-A0A928JT31-F1
#
_entry.id   AF-A0A928JT31-F1
#
_cell.length_a   1.000
_cell.length_b   1.000
_cell.length_c   1.000
_cell.angle_alpha   90.00
_cell.angle_beta   90.00
_cell.angle_gamma   90.00
#
_symmetry.space_group_name_H-M   'P 1'
#
loop_
_entity.id
_entity.type
_entity.pdbx_description
1 polymer ?
#
loop_
_entity_poly.entity_id
_entity_poly.type
_entity_poly.pdbx_seq_one_letter_code
_entity_poly.pdbx_strand_id
1 'polypeptide(L)' 'MNKIQNYIEQIIQPKLQGDGGWVEYVSLEGDELTLLFRGECSKCLILHRCCSWIEEQIEKDLKKKVKVTSIRKKPYFHDI' A
#
# COMPACT_ATOMS: atom_id res chain seq x y z
N MET A 1 12.03 -4.13 -14.21
CA MET A 1 11.08 -4.31 -13.08
C MET A 1 11.59 -3.49 -11.91
N ASN A 2 10.75 -2.62 -11.33
CA ASN A 2 11.14 -1.79 -10.19
C ASN A 2 11.23 -2.64 -8.92
N LYS A 3 12.37 -2.59 -8.21
CA LYS A 3 12.59 -3.34 -6.95
C LYS A 3 11.45 -3.13 -5.94
N ILE A 4 10.97 -1.90 -5.80
CA ILE A 4 9.87 -1.55 -4.89
C ILE A 4 8.57 -2.19 -5.33
N GLN A 5 8.23 -2.15 -6.62
CA GLN A 5 7.01 -2.77 -7.12
C GLN A 5 6.98 -4.27 -6.77
N ASN A 6 8.08 -4.98 -7.05
CA ASN A 6 8.19 -6.40 -6.74
C ASN A 6 8.10 -6.67 -5.22
N TYR A 7 8.66 -5.78 -4.40
CA TYR A 7 8.53 -5.86 -2.94
C TYR A 7 7.08 -5.68 -2.47
N ILE A 8 6.35 -4.73 -3.05
CA ILE A 8 4.93 -4.54 -2.74
C ILE A 8 4.13 -5.80 -3.11
N GLU A 9 4.31 -6.32 -4.31
CA GLU A 9 3.54 -7.46 -4.82
C GLU A 9 3.89 -8.79 -4.11
N GLN A 10 5.16 -9.02 -3.79
CA GLN A 10 5.61 -10.30 -3.23
C GLN A 10 5.64 -10.34 -1.70
N ILE A 11 5.79 -9.18 -1.03
CA ILE A 11 5.98 -9.13 0.42
C ILE A 11 4.81 -8.42 1.12
N ILE A 12 4.42 -7.24 0.65
CA ILE A 12 3.41 -6.41 1.33
C ILE A 12 2.00 -6.94 1.04
N GLN A 13 1.68 -7.18 -0.23
CA GLN A 13 0.38 -7.64 -0.69
C GLN A 13 -0.11 -8.93 0.02
N PRO A 14 0.67 -10.02 0.13
CA PRO A 14 0.21 -11.22 0.84
C PRO A 14 0.00 -11.00 2.34
N LYS A 15 0.80 -10.13 2.97
CA LYS A 15 0.62 -9.77 4.40
C LYS A 15 -0.69 -9.03 4.61
N LEU A 16 -1.01 -8.07 3.74
CA LEU A 16 -2.28 -7.34 3.81
C LEU A 16 -3.47 -8.22 3.42
N GLN A 17 -3.30 -9.16 2.50
CA GLN A 17 -4.33 -10.13 2.14
C GLN A 17 -4.71 -11.03 3.32
N GLY A 18 -3.74 -11.41 4.16
CA GLY A 18 -4.02 -12.12 5.41
C GLY A 18 -4.90 -11.32 6.40
N ASP A 19 -4.88 -9.99 6.29
CA ASP A 19 -5.67 -9.06 7.11
C ASP A 19 -7.03 -8.70 6.46
N GLY A 20 -7.41 -9.35 5.34
CA GLY A 20 -8.62 -9.02 4.56
C GLY A 20 -8.46 -7.80 3.64
N GLY A 21 -7.23 -7.30 3.53
CA GLY A 21 -6.87 -6.12 2.75
C GLY A 21 -6.36 -6.42 1.35
N TRP A 22 -6.35 -5.40 0.50
CA TRP A 22 -5.64 -5.47 -0.78
C TRP A 22 -4.96 -4.15 -1.10
N VAL A 23 -3.74 -4.24 -1.61
CA VAL A 23 -2.93 -3.09 -2.04
C VAL A 23 -2.32 -3.33 -3.41
N GLU A 24 -2.27 -2.28 -4.22
CA GLU A 24 -1.62 -2.30 -5.53
C GLU A 24 -0.64 -1.13 -5.64
N TYR A 25 0.47 -1.38 -6.33
CA TYR A 25 1.41 -0.34 -6.71
C TYR A 25 0.83 0.54 -7.83
N VAL A 26 0.94 1.86 -7.69
CA VAL A 26 0.50 2.82 -8.72
C VAL A 26 1.69 3.51 -9.37
N SER A 27 2.47 4.25 -8.58
CA SER A 27 3.62 4.99 -9.06
C SER A 27 4.64 5.18 -7.95
N LEU A 28 5.88 5.46 -8.34
CA LEU A 28 6.94 5.91 -7.46
C LEU A 28 7.61 7.11 -8.12
N GLU A 29 7.47 8.28 -7.50
CA GLU A 29 8.03 9.54 -8.00
C GLU A 29 9.07 10.03 -6.99
N GLY A 30 10.35 9.81 -7.30
CA GLY A 30 11.46 10.08 -6.38
C GLY A 30 11.40 9.22 -5.12
N ASP A 31 10.86 9.81 -4.06
CA ASP A 31 10.65 9.21 -2.75
C ASP A 31 9.17 9.11 -2.36
N GLU A 32 8.24 9.55 -3.21
CA GLU A 32 6.80 9.40 -2.97
C GLU A 32 6.28 8.13 -3.64
N LEU A 33 5.84 7.17 -2.82
CA LEU A 33 5.28 5.89 -3.24
C LEU A 33 3.76 5.95 -3.17
N THR A 34 3.10 5.92 -4.31
CA THR A 34 1.64 5.91 -4.40
C THR A 34 1.12 4.47 -4.43
N LEU A 35 0.29 4.14 -3.45
CA LEU A 35 -0.34 2.82 -3.31
C LEU A 35 -1.87 2.94 -3.35
N LEU A 36 -2.51 2.03 -4.06
CA LEU A 36 -3.96 1.92 -4.16
C LEU A 36 -4.47 0.86 -3.18
N PHE A 37 -5.27 1.27 -2.21
CA PHE A 37 -5.90 0.36 -1.26
C PHE A 37 -7.35 0.06 -1.69
N ARG A 38 -7.69 -1.24 -1.72
CA ARG A 38 -9.02 -1.75 -2.08
C ARG A 38 -9.62 -2.56 -0.94
N GLY A 39 -10.89 -2.93 -1.08
CA GLY A 39 -11.59 -3.80 -0.13
C GLY A 39 -11.74 -3.15 1.24
N GLU A 40 -11.51 -3.92 2.30
CA GLU A 40 -11.64 -3.45 3.69
C GLU A 40 -10.60 -2.38 4.04
N CYS A 41 -9.39 -2.45 3.48
CA CYS A 41 -8.36 -1.42 3.67
C CYS A 41 -8.82 -0.03 3.20
N SER A 42 -9.67 0.05 2.17
CA SER A 42 -10.17 1.34 1.67
C SER A 42 -11.08 2.06 2.69
N LYS A 43 -11.68 1.31 3.62
CA LYS A 43 -12.57 1.82 4.68
C LYS A 43 -11.90 1.86 6.06
N CYS A 44 -10.67 1.40 6.16
CA CYS A 44 -9.97 1.28 7.42
C CYS A 44 -9.66 2.66 8.03
N LEU A 45 -10.14 2.90 9.26
CA LEU A 45 -9.90 4.14 10.01
C LEU A 45 -8.42 4.32 10.39
N ILE A 46 -7.68 3.21 10.52
CA ILE A 46 -6.27 3.19 10.90
C ILE A 46 -5.32 2.99 9.69
N LEU A 47 -5.77 3.33 8.47
CA LEU A 47 -4.93 3.18 7.26
C LEU A 47 -3.57 3.89 7.37
N HIS A 48 -3.50 5.01 8.10
CA HIS A 48 -2.25 5.71 8.36
C HIS A 48 -1.19 4.82 9.02
N ARG A 49 -1.59 3.93 9.95
CA ARG A 49 -0.66 2.99 10.59
C ARG A 49 -0.14 1.95 9.61
N CYS A 50 -1.00 1.49 8.71
CA CYS A 50 -0.61 0.55 7.66
C CYS A 50 0.40 1.20 6.69
N CYS A 51 0.19 2.47 6.32
CA CYS A 51 1.13 3.25 5.53
C CYS A 51 2.49 3.39 6.23
N SER A 52 2.50 3.81 7.50
CA SER A 52 3.74 3.93 8.28
C SER A 52 4.48 2.61 8.44
N TRP A 53 3.75 1.51 8.65
CA TRP A 53 4.35 0.19 8.69
C TRP A 53 4.99 -0.19 7.35
N ILE A 54 4.35 0.12 6.20
CA ILE A 54 4.93 -0.13 4.87
C ILE A 54 6.19 0.73 4.67
N GLU A 55 6.17 2.00 5.07
CA GLU A 55 7.33 2.91 5.03
C GLU A 55 8.51 2.32 5.81
N GLU A 56 8.27 1.86 7.05
CA GLU A 56 9.28 1.20 7.88
C GLU A 56 9.82 -0.10 7.27
N GLN A 57 8.96 -0.92 6.67
CA GLN A 57 9.37 -2.16 6.03
C GLN A 57 10.28 -1.89 4.83
N ILE A 58 9.96 -0.88 4.02
CA ILE A 58 10.77 -0.49 2.87
C ILE A 58 12.11 0.11 3.33
N GLU A 59 12.11 0.93 4.38
CA GLU A 59 13.35 1.47 4.94
C GLU A 59 14.25 0.36 5.51
N LYS A 60 13.68 -0.63 6.18
CA LYS A 60 14.44 -1.76 6.76
C LYS A 60 15.02 -2.69 5.69
N ASP A 61 14.24 -3.07 4.69
CA ASP A 61 14.62 -4.10 3.72
C ASP A 61 15.39 -3.51 2.53
N LEU A 62 14.93 -2.37 2.00
CA LEU A 62 15.49 -1.74 0.81
C LEU A 62 16.47 -0.60 1.14
N LYS A 63 16.63 -0.22 2.43
CA LYS A 63 17.42 0.94 2.89
C LYS A 63 17.06 2.24 2.16
N LYS A 64 15.80 2.35 1.71
CA LYS A 64 15.29 3.53 1.02
C LYS A 64 14.16 4.13 1.84
N LYS A 65 14.27 5.43 2.09
CA LYS A 65 13.21 6.19 2.74
C LYS A 65 12.20 6.62 1.69
N VAL A 66 10.96 6.18 1.83
CA VAL A 66 9.87 6.58 0.96
C VAL A 66 8.72 7.11 1.80
N LYS A 67 7.96 8.02 1.22
CA LYS A 67 6.71 8.52 1.77
C LYS A 67 5.54 7.82 1.09
N VAL A 68 4.74 7.07 1.84
CA VAL A 68 3.62 6.32 1.27
C VAL A 68 2.38 7.20 1.18
N THR A 69 1.94 7.45 -0.05
CA THR A 69 0.67 8.13 -0.36
C THR A 69 -0.39 7.06 -0.65
N SER A 70 -1.49 7.09 0.11
CA SER A 70 -2.58 6.12 -0.03
C SER A 70 -3.75 6.68 -0.83
N ILE A 71 -4.07 6.01 -1.93
CA ILE A 71 -5.30 6.23 -2.69
C ILE A 71 -6.34 5.20 -2.21
N ARG A 72 -7.49 5.69 -1.73
CA ARG A 72 -8.59 4.83 -1.30
C ARG A 72 -9.60 4.71 -2.42
N LYS A 73 -9.71 3.53 -3.04
CA LYS A 73 -10.80 3.26 -3.98
C LYS A 73 -11.92 2.55 -3.23
N LYS A 74 -12.93 3.32 -2.81
CA LYS A 74 -14.16 2.75 -2.26
C LYS A 74 -14.76 1.82 -3.32
N PRO A 75 -15.14 0.57 -2.99
CA PRO A 75 -15.89 -0.25 -3.92
C PRO A 75 -17.21 0.48 -4.21
N TYR A 76 -17.43 0.85 -5.48
CA TYR A 76 -18.68 1.38 -5.98
C TYR A 76 -19.70 0.24 -5.99
N PHE A 77 -20.25 -0.08 -4.83
CA PHE A 77 -21.43 -0.91 -4.66
C PHE A 77 -22.33 -0.17 -3.67
N HIS A 78 -22.88 0.95 -4.13
CA HIS A 78 -24.09 1.66 -3.67
C HIS A 78 -24.07 3.04 -4.35
N ASP A 79 -24.31 3.05 -5.66
CA ASP A 79 -24.95 4.16 -6.36
C ASP A 79 -26.04 3.48 -7.20
N ILE A 80 -27.16 3.20 -6.55
CA ILE A 80 -28.44 2.82 -7.16
C ILE A 80 -29.47 3.73 -6.50
#